data_AF-A0A0S4TSF5-F1
#
_entry.id   AF-A0A0S4TSF5-F1
#
_cell.length_a   1.000
_cell.length_b   1.000
_cell.length_c   1.000
_cell.angle_alpha   90.00
_cell.angle_beta   90.00
_cell.angle_gamma   90.00
#
_symmetry.space_group_name_H-M   'P 1'
#
loop_
_entity.id
_entity.type
_entity.pdbx_description
1 polymer ?
#
loop_
_entity_poly.entity_id
_entity_poly.type
_entity_poly.pdbx_seq_one_letter_code
_entity_poly.pdbx_strand_id
1 'polypeptide(L)'
;MSARMRRRSPRQRKAGQRGLTLIEVLISVVILLAALLGAAGLIARSNQSEMESYQRVQALTLLQDMVTRLNANRQAAACYAVAGTITTAGNGGTSVPSCTTGTAAQQTLAQTDLTAWSTELMGSAESSSGNAVGAMIGARGCIEAIDATNQIYRVTVTWQGLAKTVSSSLPCGSGSFTDDSYRRAVSVQVRIGVLS
;
A
#
# COMPACT_ATOMS: atom_id res chain seq x y z
N MET A 1 -17.38 31.15 -90.88
CA MET A 1 -17.78 29.83 -90.32
C MET A 1 -17.44 29.82 -88.83
N SER A 2 -18.45 29.98 -87.95
CA SER A 2 -18.25 30.03 -86.49
C SER A 2 -18.78 28.73 -85.88
N ALA A 3 -17.88 27.89 -85.39
CA ALA A 3 -18.19 26.59 -84.79
C ALA A 3 -18.60 26.77 -83.31
N ARG A 4 -19.85 26.47 -82.99
CA ARG A 4 -20.35 26.48 -81.60
C ARG A 4 -19.80 25.27 -80.84
N MET A 5 -18.93 25.52 -79.88
CA MET A 5 -18.43 24.53 -78.92
C MET A 5 -19.53 24.17 -77.91
N ARG A 6 -20.05 22.94 -77.97
CA ARG A 6 -21.00 22.42 -76.97
C ARG A 6 -20.23 22.04 -75.69
N ARG A 7 -20.43 22.79 -74.59
CA ARG A 7 -20.00 22.38 -73.25
C ARG A 7 -20.79 21.14 -72.80
N ARG A 8 -20.11 20.05 -72.46
CA ARG A 8 -20.69 18.88 -71.81
C ARG A 8 -20.66 19.07 -70.30
N SER A 9 -21.83 19.11 -69.66
CA SER A 9 -21.97 19.20 -68.20
C SER A 9 -21.57 17.87 -67.54
N PRO A 10 -20.82 17.86 -66.43
CA PRO A 10 -20.51 16.65 -65.70
C PRO A 10 -21.77 16.13 -64.97
N ARG A 11 -22.10 14.85 -65.16
CA ARG A 11 -23.15 14.17 -64.38
C ARG A 11 -22.63 13.94 -62.96
N GLN A 12 -23.13 14.68 -61.98
CA GLN A 12 -22.96 14.34 -60.56
C GLN A 12 -23.61 12.98 -60.30
N ARG A 13 -22.79 11.98 -59.96
CA ARG A 13 -23.29 10.71 -59.41
C ARG A 13 -23.90 11.01 -58.03
N LYS A 14 -25.23 10.86 -57.90
CA LYS A 14 -25.87 10.80 -56.58
C LYS A 14 -25.30 9.59 -55.85
N ALA A 15 -24.50 9.81 -54.81
CA ALA A 15 -24.17 8.77 -53.86
C ALA A 15 -25.48 8.32 -53.22
N GLY A 16 -25.89 7.07 -53.45
CA GLY A 16 -27.11 6.52 -52.88
C GLY A 16 -27.01 6.56 -51.35
N GLN A 17 -27.99 7.17 -50.70
CA GLN A 17 -28.10 7.21 -49.25
C GLN A 17 -28.38 5.78 -48.77
N ARG A 18 -27.34 5.11 -48.24
CA ARG A 18 -27.50 3.80 -47.60
C ARG A 18 -28.05 4.04 -46.20
N GLY A 19 -29.33 3.75 -46.00
CA GLY A 19 -29.93 3.73 -44.67
C GLY A 19 -29.31 2.62 -43.83
N LEU A 20 -29.13 2.89 -42.53
CA LEU A 20 -28.71 1.87 -41.56
C LEU A 20 -29.84 0.86 -41.39
N THR A 21 -29.50 -0.43 -41.42
CA THR A 21 -30.49 -1.48 -41.15
C THR A 21 -30.74 -1.59 -39.64
N LEU A 22 -31.95 -1.96 -39.21
CA LEU A 22 -32.26 -2.12 -37.77
C LEU A 22 -31.34 -3.15 -37.09
N ILE A 23 -30.90 -4.16 -37.83
CA ILE A 23 -29.95 -5.17 -37.35
C ILE A 23 -28.53 -4.63 -37.14
N GLU A 24 -28.09 -3.66 -37.94
CA GLU A 24 -26.77 -3.01 -37.79
C GLU A 24 -26.70 -2.18 -36.50
N VAL A 25 -27.79 -1.47 -36.17
CA VAL A 25 -27.91 -0.72 -34.91
C VAL A 25 -27.91 -1.69 -33.72
N LEU A 26 -28.65 -2.80 -33.81
CA LEU A 26 -28.68 -3.82 -32.76
C LEU A 26 -27.29 -4.42 -32.51
N ILE A 27 -26.56 -4.77 -33.57
CA ILE A 27 -25.18 -5.28 -33.46
C ILE A 27 -24.27 -4.23 -32.83
N SER A 28 -24.38 -2.96 -33.23
CA SER A 28 -23.59 -1.88 -32.66
C SER A 28 -23.83 -1.71 -31.15
N VAL A 29 -25.10 -1.77 -30.72
CA VAL A 29 -25.46 -1.71 -29.30
C VAL A 29 -24.89 -2.91 -28.55
N VAL A 30 -24.96 -4.12 -29.08
CA VAL A 30 -24.39 -5.32 -28.45
C VAL A 30 -22.87 -5.19 -28.27
N ILE A 31 -22.16 -4.73 -29.31
CA ILE A 31 -20.70 -4.50 -29.23
C ILE A 31 -20.37 -3.43 -28.18
N LEU A 32 -21.12 -2.33 -28.15
CA LEU A 32 -20.93 -1.27 -27.16
C LEU A 32 -21.15 -1.78 -25.73
N LEU A 33 -22.21 -2.55 -25.49
CA LEU A 33 -22.48 -3.12 -24.17
C LEU A 33 -21.35 -4.06 -23.73
N ALA A 34 -20.85 -4.92 -24.63
CA ALA A 34 -19.71 -5.79 -24.33
C ALA A 34 -18.43 -4.99 -24.02
N ALA A 35 -18.16 -3.93 -24.78
CA ALA A 35 -17.02 -3.05 -24.55
C ALA A 35 -17.11 -2.32 -23.18
N LEU A 36 -18.29 -1.81 -22.82
CA LEU A 36 -18.51 -1.11 -21.55
C LEU A 36 -18.37 -2.05 -20.35
N LEU A 37 -18.85 -3.29 -20.43
CA LEU A 37 -18.67 -4.29 -19.37
C LEU A 37 -17.19 -4.66 -19.20
N GLY A 38 -16.45 -4.81 -20.31
CA GLY A 38 -15.01 -5.00 -20.28
C GLY A 38 -14.27 -3.83 -19.62
N ALA A 39 -14.61 -2.60 -19.99
CA ALA A 39 -14.03 -1.39 -19.41
C ALA A 39 -14.33 -1.25 -17.91
N ALA A 40 -15.57 -1.51 -17.49
CA ALA A 40 -15.95 -1.46 -16.08
C ALA A 40 -15.13 -2.44 -15.21
N GLY A 41 -14.88 -3.66 -15.71
CA GLY A 41 -14.02 -4.63 -15.03
C GLY A 41 -12.56 -4.17 -14.91
N LEU A 42 -12.04 -3.51 -15.94
CA LEU A 42 -10.69 -2.92 -15.91
C LEU A 42 -10.60 -1.76 -14.91
N ILE A 43 -11.58 -0.86 -14.90
CA ILE A 43 -11.66 0.27 -13.96
C ILE A 43 -11.70 -0.24 -12.51
N ALA A 44 -12.50 -1.28 -12.22
CA ALA A 44 -12.58 -1.86 -10.88
C ALA A 44 -11.23 -2.43 -10.41
N ARG A 45 -10.51 -3.15 -11.29
CA ARG A 45 -9.16 -3.67 -10.99
C ARG A 45 -8.14 -2.55 -10.82
N SER A 46 -8.24 -1.48 -11.62
CA SER A 46 -7.38 -0.30 -11.50
C SER A 46 -7.55 0.37 -10.13
N ASN A 47 -8.78 0.62 -9.71
CA ASN A 47 -9.08 1.20 -8.39
C ASN A 47 -8.55 0.32 -7.25
N GLN A 48 -8.70 -1.01 -7.35
CA GLN A 48 -8.16 -1.93 -6.35
C GLN A 48 -6.63 -1.86 -6.27
N SER A 49 -5.95 -1.83 -7.43
CA SER A 49 -4.49 -1.72 -7.51
C SER A 49 -3.99 -0.38 -6.95
N GLU A 50 -4.74 0.69 -7.20
CA GLU A 50 -4.45 2.02 -6.68
C GLU A 50 -4.55 2.04 -5.15
N MET A 51 -5.62 1.50 -4.56
CA MET A 51 -5.76 1.38 -3.11
C MET A 51 -4.64 0.55 -2.46
N GLU A 52 -4.28 -0.60 -3.04
CA GLU A 52 -3.15 -1.42 -2.58
C GLU A 52 -1.82 -0.64 -2.62
N SER A 53 -1.62 0.18 -3.66
CA SER A 53 -0.43 1.03 -3.80
C SER A 53 -0.40 2.13 -2.74
N TYR A 54 -1.53 2.79 -2.47
CA TYR A 54 -1.65 3.79 -1.41
C TYR A 54 -1.34 3.19 -0.03
N GLN A 55 -1.90 2.02 0.28
CA GLN A 55 -1.60 1.31 1.53
C GLN A 55 -0.10 1.01 1.65
N ARG A 56 0.53 0.51 0.58
CA ARG A 56 1.97 0.22 0.58
C ARG A 56 2.82 1.47 0.84
N VAL A 57 2.47 2.61 0.23
CA VAL A 57 3.17 3.88 0.47
C VAL A 57 3.03 4.30 1.93
N GLN A 58 1.82 4.20 2.49
CA GLN A 58 1.59 4.50 3.90
C GLN A 58 2.39 3.58 4.84
N ALA A 59 2.46 2.28 4.55
CA ALA A 59 3.28 1.34 5.28
C ALA A 59 4.77 1.73 5.28
N LEU A 60 5.28 2.15 4.12
CA LEU A 60 6.66 2.59 3.97
C LEU A 60 6.93 3.87 4.76
N THR A 61 6.00 4.82 4.79
CA THR A 61 6.10 6.03 5.62
C THR A 61 6.19 5.68 7.11
N LEU A 62 5.27 4.85 7.61
CA LEU A 62 5.28 4.42 9.02
C LEU A 62 6.51 3.58 9.38
N LEU A 63 6.98 2.76 8.45
CA LEU A 63 8.22 2.01 8.61
C LEU A 63 9.43 2.95 8.72
N GLN A 64 9.52 3.93 7.82
CA GLN A 64 10.63 4.87 7.78
C GLN A 64 10.64 5.80 9.00
N ASP A 65 9.47 6.17 9.51
CA ASP A 65 9.33 6.92 10.75
C ASP A 65 9.97 6.14 11.93
N MET A 66 9.61 4.87 12.10
CA MET A 66 10.19 4.02 13.15
C MET A 66 11.70 3.80 12.96
N VAL A 67 12.16 3.62 11.72
CA VAL A 67 13.60 3.57 11.43
C VAL A 67 14.30 4.88 11.85
N THR A 68 13.66 6.02 11.64
CA THR A 68 14.22 7.33 12.01
C THR A 68 14.30 7.51 13.52
N ARG A 69 13.24 7.13 14.26
CA ARG A 69 13.23 7.12 15.73
C ARG A 69 14.31 6.20 16.30
N LEU A 70 14.46 4.99 15.76
CA LEU A 70 15.49 4.05 16.16
C LEU A 70 16.90 4.62 15.96
N ASN A 71 17.15 5.30 14.82
CA ASN A 71 18.43 5.96 14.55
C ASN A 71 18.69 7.16 15.47
N ALA A 72 17.65 7.93 15.81
CA ALA A 72 17.75 9.07 16.72
C ALA A 72 18.13 8.62 18.14
N ASN A 73 17.65 7.45 18.58
CA ASN A 73 17.92 6.90 19.90
C ASN A 73 18.91 5.71 19.88
N ARG A 74 19.97 5.84 19.07
CA ARG A 74 20.95 4.77 18.81
C ARG A 74 21.62 4.15 20.04
N GLN A 75 21.89 4.95 21.08
CA GLN A 75 22.54 4.46 22.30
C GLN A 75 21.63 3.50 23.10
N ALA A 76 20.31 3.60 22.91
CA ALA A 76 19.32 2.71 23.51
C ALA A 76 18.60 1.86 22.45
N ALA A 77 19.22 1.57 21.31
CA ALA A 77 18.61 0.78 20.23
C ALA A 77 18.13 -0.61 20.71
N ALA A 78 18.83 -1.22 21.67
CA ALA A 78 18.42 -2.49 22.30
C ALA A 78 17.10 -2.40 23.08
N CYS A 79 16.62 -1.18 23.38
CA CYS A 79 15.33 -0.97 24.03
C CYS A 79 14.15 -1.04 23.06
N TYR A 80 14.39 -1.00 21.74
CA TYR A 80 13.34 -1.18 20.74
C TYR A 80 13.15 -2.65 20.36
N ALA A 81 14.19 -3.49 20.47
CA ALA A 81 14.09 -4.94 20.27
C ALA A 81 15.21 -5.68 20.99
N VAL A 82 14.83 -6.78 21.65
CA VAL A 82 15.74 -7.68 22.37
C VAL A 82 15.92 -8.96 21.56
N ALA A 83 17.13 -9.53 21.58
CA ALA A 83 17.44 -10.76 20.87
C ALA A 83 16.45 -11.89 21.24
N GLY A 84 15.97 -12.61 20.22
CA GLY A 84 15.03 -13.72 20.41
C GLY A 84 13.59 -13.33 20.69
N THR A 85 13.27 -12.03 20.79
CA THR A 85 11.89 -11.55 20.98
C THR A 85 11.51 -10.58 19.86
N ILE A 86 10.25 -10.66 19.40
CA ILE A 86 9.69 -9.71 18.46
C ILE A 86 8.96 -8.62 19.26
N THR A 87 9.42 -7.38 19.15
CA THR A 87 8.67 -6.22 19.64
C THR A 87 7.52 -5.96 18.68
N THR A 88 6.28 -5.92 19.14
CA THR A 88 5.10 -5.59 18.34
C THR A 88 4.51 -4.23 18.71
N ALA A 89 3.86 -3.58 17.75
CA ALA A 89 3.09 -2.36 17.91
C ALA A 89 1.88 -2.34 16.95
N GLY A 90 0.85 -1.55 17.25
CA GLY A 90 -0.34 -1.39 16.42
C GLY A 90 -1.46 -2.36 16.79
N ASN A 91 -2.20 -2.82 15.78
CA ASN A 91 -3.33 -3.73 15.99
C ASN A 91 -2.88 -5.00 16.73
N GLY A 92 -3.60 -5.37 17.79
CA GLY A 92 -3.26 -6.48 18.67
C GLY A 92 -2.09 -6.24 19.63
N GLY A 93 -1.79 -4.96 19.93
CA GLY A 93 -1.08 -4.53 21.13
C GLY A 93 0.39 -4.17 20.93
N THR A 94 0.87 -3.36 21.88
CA THR A 94 2.27 -2.94 21.97
C THR A 94 2.99 -3.75 23.03
N SER A 95 4.09 -4.41 22.66
CA SER A 95 5.02 -4.99 23.61
C SER A 95 6.17 -4.02 23.82
N VAL A 96 6.47 -3.65 25.06
CA VAL A 96 7.63 -2.81 25.38
C VAL A 96 8.68 -3.71 26.03
N PRO A 97 9.86 -3.92 25.40
CA PRO A 97 10.90 -4.74 26.00
C PRO A 97 11.45 -4.11 27.29
N SER A 98 11.76 -4.93 28.29
CA SER A 98 12.56 -4.47 29.42
C SER A 98 13.98 -4.19 28.96
N CYS A 99 14.48 -2.98 29.19
CA CYS A 99 15.80 -2.57 28.74
C CYS A 99 16.48 -1.66 29.75
N THR A 100 17.78 -1.86 29.94
CA THR A 100 18.63 -1.05 30.84
C THR A 100 19.80 -0.38 30.10
N THR A 101 19.74 -0.30 28.76
CA THR A 101 20.80 0.26 27.93
C THR A 101 20.57 1.77 27.73
N GLY A 102 21.65 2.56 27.82
CA GLY A 102 21.57 4.03 27.72
C GLY A 102 21.07 4.70 29.01
N THR A 103 20.79 5.99 28.93
CA THR A 103 20.26 6.79 30.05
C THR A 103 18.77 6.51 30.31
N ALA A 104 18.27 6.82 31.50
CA ALA A 104 16.84 6.69 31.84
C ALA A 104 15.95 7.47 30.86
N ALA A 105 16.39 8.66 30.40
CA ALA A 105 15.66 9.45 29.42
C ALA A 105 15.55 8.72 28.06
N GLN A 106 16.62 8.05 27.61
CA GLN A 106 16.63 7.29 26.36
C GLN A 106 15.77 6.02 26.44
N GLN A 107 15.74 5.37 27.61
CA GLN A 107 14.87 4.21 27.85
C GLN A 107 13.38 4.63 27.79
N THR A 108 13.02 5.73 28.46
CA THR A 108 11.66 6.29 28.39
C THR A 108 11.29 6.76 26.98
N LEU A 109 12.24 7.33 26.24
CA LEU A 109 12.04 7.72 24.85
C LEU A 109 11.68 6.51 23.97
N ALA A 110 12.38 5.38 24.11
CA ALA A 110 12.07 4.17 23.35
C ALA A 110 10.64 3.65 23.62
N GLN A 111 10.20 3.67 24.88
CA GLN A 111 8.82 3.31 25.23
C GLN A 111 7.79 4.28 24.63
N THR A 112 8.10 5.58 24.66
CA THR A 112 7.26 6.63 24.09
C THR A 112 7.13 6.46 22.57
N ASP A 113 8.24 6.20 21.90
CA ASP A 113 8.28 5.97 20.46
C ASP A 113 7.46 4.75 20.04
N LEU A 114 7.59 3.61 20.73
CA LEU A 114 6.80 2.41 20.45
C LEU A 114 5.30 2.66 20.63
N THR A 115 4.92 3.44 21.64
CA THR A 115 3.52 3.78 21.92
C THR A 115 2.96 4.75 20.87
N ALA A 116 3.73 5.77 20.49
CA ALA A 116 3.36 6.72 19.45
C ALA A 116 3.23 6.01 18.09
N TRP A 117 4.23 5.20 17.71
CA TRP A 117 4.19 4.41 16.48
C TRP A 117 3.03 3.43 16.46
N SER A 118 2.71 2.79 17.58
CA SER A 118 1.50 1.96 17.70
C SER A 118 0.22 2.75 17.42
N THR A 119 0.14 3.98 17.92
CA THR A 119 -1.04 4.84 17.77
C THR A 119 -1.19 5.28 16.31
N GLU A 120 -0.09 5.60 15.65
CA GLU A 120 -0.04 5.91 14.22
C GLU A 120 -0.42 4.69 13.35
N LEU A 121 0.08 3.50 13.68
CA LEU A 121 -0.31 2.25 13.02
C LEU A 121 -1.80 1.94 13.19
N MET A 122 -2.41 2.33 14.30
CA MET A 122 -3.86 2.22 14.49
C MET A 122 -4.66 3.30 13.75
N GLY A 123 -4.00 4.24 13.07
CA GLY A 123 -4.63 5.23 12.21
C GLY A 123 -5.07 6.49 12.93
N SER A 124 -4.44 6.85 14.05
CA SER A 124 -4.78 8.04 14.83
C SER A 124 -4.63 9.37 14.09
N ALA A 125 -3.95 9.37 12.94
CA ALA A 125 -3.77 10.55 12.11
C ALA A 125 -5.10 11.07 11.53
N GLU A 126 -6.06 10.19 11.26
CA GLU A 126 -7.38 10.56 10.74
C GLU A 126 -8.48 9.81 11.49
N SER A 127 -9.53 10.52 11.89
CA SER A 127 -10.67 9.91 12.55
C SER A 127 -11.98 10.23 11.82
N SER A 128 -12.82 9.21 11.68
CA SER A 128 -14.17 9.34 11.15
C SER A 128 -15.15 8.85 12.21
N SER A 129 -15.99 9.75 12.70
CA SER A 129 -16.97 9.47 13.77
C SER A 129 -16.35 8.80 15.00
N GLY A 130 -15.14 9.22 15.40
CA GLY A 130 -14.42 8.69 16.55
C GLY A 130 -13.64 7.39 16.29
N ASN A 131 -13.74 6.81 15.10
CA ASN A 131 -12.94 5.65 14.69
C ASN A 131 -11.70 6.11 13.94
N ALA A 132 -10.54 5.59 14.34
CA ALA A 132 -9.31 5.80 13.60
C ALA A 132 -9.39 5.11 12.23
N VAL A 133 -9.23 5.89 11.17
CA VAL A 133 -9.29 5.44 9.77
C VAL A 133 -8.04 5.83 8.98
N GLY A 134 -7.09 6.51 9.64
CA GLY A 134 -5.90 7.06 9.02
C GLY A 134 -4.79 6.04 8.74
N ALA A 135 -5.04 4.73 8.87
CA ALA A 135 -4.05 3.70 8.59
C ALA A 135 -4.65 2.50 7.87
N MET A 136 -3.77 1.61 7.41
CA MET A 136 -4.15 0.37 6.75
C MET A 136 -4.90 -0.57 7.69
N ILE A 137 -5.75 -1.42 7.11
CA ILE A 137 -6.59 -2.36 7.85
C ILE A 137 -5.71 -3.32 8.65
N GLY A 138 -5.92 -3.35 9.97
CA GLY A 138 -5.22 -4.25 10.88
C GLY A 138 -3.70 -4.05 10.89
N ALA A 139 -3.22 -2.84 10.64
CA ALA A 139 -1.79 -2.58 10.56
C ALA A 139 -1.06 -2.93 11.88
N ARG A 140 0.05 -3.63 11.74
CA ARG A 140 0.92 -4.06 12.84
C ARG A 140 2.38 -3.83 12.46
N GLY A 141 3.10 -3.23 13.38
CA GLY A 141 4.54 -3.05 13.32
C GLY A 141 5.26 -4.12 14.13
N CYS A 142 6.41 -4.57 13.65
CA CYS A 142 7.33 -5.40 14.41
C CYS A 142 8.77 -4.91 14.30
N ILE A 143 9.52 -5.04 15.38
CA ILE A 143 10.96 -4.79 15.44
C ILE A 143 11.65 -6.05 15.97
N GLU A 144 12.65 -6.51 15.23
CA GLU A 144 13.40 -7.72 15.54
C GLU A 144 14.90 -7.40 15.58
N ALA A 145 15.61 -7.85 16.62
CA ALA A 145 17.07 -7.83 16.64
C ALA A 145 17.59 -9.06 15.86
N ILE A 146 18.01 -8.85 14.61
CA ILE A 146 18.48 -9.94 13.72
C ILE A 146 19.89 -10.36 14.08
N ASP A 147 20.71 -9.37 14.42
CA ASP A 147 22.05 -9.57 14.94
C ASP A 147 22.29 -8.51 16.03
N ALA A 148 22.05 -8.90 17.28
CA ALA A 148 22.21 -8.00 18.41
C ALA A 148 23.67 -7.58 18.63
N THR A 149 24.63 -8.43 18.23
CA THR A 149 26.07 -8.14 18.36
C THR A 149 26.48 -7.05 17.36
N ASN A 150 26.01 -7.12 16.13
CA ASN A 150 26.27 -6.11 15.09
C ASN A 150 25.25 -4.97 15.05
N GLN A 151 24.31 -4.93 16.02
CA GLN A 151 23.21 -3.97 16.12
C GLN A 151 22.38 -3.87 14.83
N ILE A 152 22.08 -5.01 14.21
CA ILE A 152 21.22 -5.10 13.03
C ILE A 152 19.79 -5.41 13.47
N TYR A 153 18.89 -4.48 13.16
CA TYR A 153 17.47 -4.58 13.45
C TYR A 153 16.67 -4.67 12.16
N ARG A 154 15.59 -5.45 12.18
CA ARG A 154 14.59 -5.47 11.11
C ARG A 154 13.32 -4.80 11.63
N VAL A 155 12.91 -3.74 10.94
CA VAL A 155 11.60 -3.11 11.14
C VAL A 155 10.68 -3.64 10.04
N THR A 156 9.52 -4.15 10.43
CA THR A 156 8.50 -4.69 9.52
C THR A 156 7.17 -4.03 9.80
N VAL A 157 6.44 -3.63 8.76
CA VAL A 157 5.03 -3.23 8.85
C VAL A 157 4.20 -4.21 8.04
N THR A 158 3.14 -4.72 8.66
CA THR A 158 2.20 -5.66 8.06
C THR A 158 0.77 -5.13 8.14
N TRP A 159 -0.06 -5.47 7.17
CA TRP A 159 -1.46 -5.05 7.11
C TRP A 159 -2.26 -6.03 6.25
N GLN A 160 -3.58 -5.90 6.29
CA GLN A 160 -4.48 -6.68 5.45
C GLN A 160 -4.64 -6.02 4.08
N GLY A 161 -4.21 -6.71 3.03
CA GLY A 161 -4.43 -6.33 1.63
C GLY A 161 -5.85 -6.62 1.16
N LEU A 162 -6.15 -6.17 -0.06
CA LEU A 162 -7.46 -6.29 -0.71
C LEU A 162 -7.56 -7.51 -1.63
N ALA A 163 -6.43 -8.12 -1.99
CA ALA A 163 -6.36 -9.31 -2.83
C ALA A 163 -5.45 -10.39 -2.25
N LYS A 164 -5.79 -11.67 -2.48
CA LYS A 164 -4.96 -12.80 -2.06
C LYS A 164 -3.62 -12.82 -2.80
N THR A 165 -2.56 -13.14 -2.08
CA THR A 165 -1.22 -13.44 -2.61
C THR A 165 -0.58 -14.58 -1.83
N VAL A 166 0.67 -14.89 -2.15
CA VAL A 166 1.50 -15.76 -1.31
C VAL A 166 1.69 -15.13 0.07
N SER A 167 1.62 -15.96 1.11
CA SER A 167 1.94 -15.56 2.48
C SER A 167 3.37 -15.03 2.55
N SER A 168 3.56 -13.94 3.30
CA SER A 168 4.90 -13.41 3.57
C SER A 168 5.72 -14.40 4.40
N SER A 169 7.01 -14.56 4.11
CA SER A 169 7.91 -15.36 4.95
C SER A 169 8.36 -14.64 6.24
N LEU A 170 8.03 -13.35 6.38
CA LEU A 170 8.37 -12.58 7.58
C LEU A 170 7.49 -13.00 8.75
N PRO A 171 8.03 -13.12 9.98
CA PRO A 171 7.27 -13.59 11.14
C PRO A 171 6.24 -12.57 11.66
N CYS A 172 6.45 -11.28 11.35
CA CYS A 172 5.57 -10.21 11.81
C CYS A 172 4.12 -10.44 11.35
N GLY A 173 3.17 -10.39 12.28
CA GLY A 173 1.74 -10.54 11.99
C GLY A 173 1.30 -11.96 11.62
N SER A 174 2.15 -12.98 11.83
CA SER A 174 1.77 -14.37 11.58
C SER A 174 0.60 -14.84 12.42
N GLY A 175 -0.40 -15.42 11.75
CA GLY A 175 -1.66 -15.84 12.35
C GLY A 175 -2.54 -14.70 12.88
N SER A 176 -2.18 -13.43 12.63
CA SER A 176 -2.94 -12.26 13.13
C SER A 176 -4.04 -11.78 12.18
N PHE A 177 -4.15 -12.36 10.99
CA PHE A 177 -5.14 -12.03 9.97
C PHE A 177 -6.06 -13.23 9.73
N THR A 178 -7.32 -12.98 9.33
CA THR A 178 -8.31 -14.04 9.07
C THR A 178 -7.83 -15.07 8.06
N ASP A 179 -7.10 -14.63 7.03
CA ASP A 179 -6.45 -15.47 6.03
C ASP A 179 -5.10 -14.82 5.70
N ASP A 180 -4.02 -15.54 5.96
CA ASP A 180 -2.65 -15.04 5.82
C ASP A 180 -2.26 -14.73 4.37
N SER A 181 -3.00 -15.25 3.39
CA SER A 181 -2.84 -14.89 1.98
C SER A 181 -3.17 -13.42 1.69
N TYR A 182 -3.91 -12.74 2.58
CA TYR A 182 -4.12 -11.30 2.50
C TYR A 182 -3.04 -10.48 3.20
N ARG A 183 -2.12 -11.11 3.95
CA ARG A 183 -1.10 -10.38 4.71
C ARG A 183 -0.09 -9.74 3.77
N ARG A 184 -0.07 -8.42 3.77
CA ARG A 184 0.98 -7.60 3.17
C ARG A 184 2.08 -7.36 4.20
N ALA A 185 3.31 -7.23 3.71
CA ALA A 185 4.45 -6.88 4.54
C ALA A 185 5.45 -6.04 3.76
N VAL A 186 6.02 -5.03 4.42
CA VAL A 186 7.24 -4.34 4.00
C VAL A 186 8.23 -4.39 5.15
N SER A 187 9.51 -4.57 4.85
CA SER A 187 10.55 -4.63 5.87
C SER A 187 11.83 -3.96 5.41
N VAL A 188 12.55 -3.34 6.33
CA VAL A 188 13.92 -2.84 6.13
C VAL A 188 14.80 -3.36 7.25
N GLN A 189 16.03 -3.73 6.89
CA GLN A 189 17.08 -3.97 7.87
C GLN A 189 17.92 -2.71 8.04
N VAL A 190 18.19 -2.33 9.27
CA VAL A 190 19.00 -1.17 9.61
C VAL A 190 20.09 -1.59 10.58
N ARG A 191 21.30 -1.09 10.34
CA ARG A 191 22.43 -1.28 11.24
C ARG A 191 22.65 0.00 12.01
N ILE A 192 22.58 -0.09 13.34
CA ILE A 192 22.89 1.04 14.22
C ILE A 192 24.39 1.06 14.46
N GLY A 193 25.04 2.20 14.20
CA GLY A 193 26.47 2.35 14.44
C GLY A 193 26.75 2.63 15.92
N VAL A 194 27.85 2.09 16.42
CA VAL A 194 28.35 2.37 17.76
C VAL A 194 28.95 3.78 17.80
N LEU A 195 28.55 4.61 18.76
CA LEU A 195 29.23 5.87 19.05
C LEU A 195 30.39 5.54 19.99
N SER A 196 31.63 5.58 19.49
CA SER A 196 32.85 5.53 20.29
C SER A 196 33.17 6.88 20.89
#